data_AF-A0A0E2ZA86-F1
#
_entry.id   AF-A0A0E2ZA86-F1
#
_cell.length_a   1.000
_cell.length_b   1.000
_cell.length_c   1.000
_cell.angle_alpha   90.00
_cell.angle_beta   90.00
_cell.angle_gamma   90.00
#
_symmetry.space_group_name_H-M   'P 1'
#
loop_
_entity.id
_entity.type
_entity.pdbx_description
1 polymer ?
#
loop_
_entity_poly.entity_id
_entity_poly.type
_entity_poly.pdbx_seq_one_letter_code
_entity_poly.pdbx_strand_id
1 'polypeptide(L)'
;MNREERIARLKELRVERREGPLFQSANDCMQWIDNVAPLLRYDRNHYDNFMGHAKYVRVTNLSADLLMAHLNPMIGIVNQAIGELENDFEPEHDVETKVVVTSNDHQWYQKPTGLIAIGVIIVVLGACAIWILNHYFDIGL
;
A
#
# COMPACT_ATOMS: atom_id res chain seq x y z
N MET A 1 -24.50 -0.53 -1.44
CA MET A 1 -23.63 0.63 -1.20
C MET A 1 -23.08 1.08 -2.54
N ASN A 2 -23.21 2.36 -2.87
CA ASN A 2 -22.70 2.91 -4.13
C ASN A 2 -21.18 3.21 -4.03
N ARG A 3 -20.52 3.53 -5.14
CA ARG A 3 -19.06 3.79 -5.21
C ARG A 3 -18.65 4.98 -4.35
N GLU A 4 -19.36 6.11 -4.44
CA GLU A 4 -19.04 7.34 -3.70
C GLU A 4 -19.15 7.15 -2.19
N GLU A 5 -20.22 6.50 -1.74
CA GLU A 5 -20.45 6.14 -0.34
C GLU A 5 -19.34 5.22 0.17
N ARG A 6 -18.91 4.25 -0.65
CA ARG A 6 -17.79 3.37 -0.30
C ARG A 6 -16.49 4.16 -0.10
N ILE A 7 -16.16 5.05 -1.03
CA ILE A 7 -14.94 5.86 -0.95
C ILE A 7 -14.98 6.75 0.30
N ALA A 8 -16.11 7.41 0.56
CA ALA A 8 -16.28 8.24 1.74
C ALA A 8 -16.03 7.44 3.02
N ARG A 9 -16.64 6.25 3.14
CA ARG A 9 -16.44 5.35 4.29
C ARG A 9 -14.99 4.85 4.42
N LEU A 10 -14.34 4.48 3.31
CA LEU A 10 -12.94 4.05 3.34
C LEU A 10 -12.01 5.18 3.78
N LYS A 11 -12.27 6.43 3.34
CA LYS A 11 -11.53 7.61 3.78
C LYS A 11 -11.75 7.92 5.26
N GLU A 12 -12.96 7.77 5.77
CA GLU A 12 -13.26 7.89 7.22
C GLU A 12 -12.47 6.87 8.04
N LEU A 13 -12.33 5.65 7.52
CA LEU A 13 -11.61 4.54 8.16
C LEU A 13 -10.11 4.53 7.84
N ARG A 14 -9.61 5.51 7.09
CA ARG A 14 -8.21 5.56 6.70
C ARG A 14 -7.34 5.82 7.92
N VAL A 15 -6.41 4.90 8.19
CA VAL A 15 -5.41 5.06 9.24
C VAL A 15 -4.19 5.78 8.66
N GLU A 16 -3.88 6.95 9.20
CA GLU A 16 -2.67 7.69 8.90
C GLU A 16 -1.62 7.46 9.98
N ARG A 17 -0.37 7.27 9.56
CA ARG A 17 0.73 7.19 10.52
C ARG A 17 0.95 8.56 11.17
N ARG A 18 0.93 8.58 12.49
CA ARG A 18 1.23 9.75 13.34
C ARG A 18 2.16 9.31 14.46
N GLU A 19 2.71 10.25 15.21
CA GLU A 19 3.43 9.93 16.44
C GLU A 19 2.47 9.26 17.43
N GLY A 20 2.75 8.01 17.81
CA GLY A 20 1.93 7.24 18.76
C GLY A 20 1.38 5.91 18.20
N PRO A 21 0.52 5.22 18.98
CA PRO A 21 -0.07 3.97 18.57
C PRO A 21 -1.13 4.18 17.46
N LEU A 22 -1.21 3.23 16.51
CA LEU A 22 -2.18 3.29 15.42
C LEU A 22 -3.65 3.18 15.88
N PHE A 23 -3.87 2.46 16.99
CA PHE A 23 -5.18 2.24 17.59
C PHE A 23 -5.08 2.48 19.10
N GLN A 24 -6.13 3.02 19.72
CA GLN A 24 -6.14 3.28 21.17
C GLN A 24 -6.22 1.98 21.97
N SER A 25 -6.85 0.95 21.42
CA SER A 25 -6.94 -0.38 22.01
C SER A 25 -6.99 -1.49 20.96
N ALA A 26 -6.82 -2.74 21.41
CA ALA A 26 -7.02 -3.91 20.58
C ALA A 26 -8.46 -4.00 20.06
N ASN A 27 -9.45 -3.61 20.87
CA ASN A 27 -10.85 -3.59 20.47
C ASN A 27 -11.10 -2.59 19.32
N ASP A 28 -10.48 -1.41 19.37
CA ASP A 28 -10.63 -0.41 18.29
C ASP A 28 -10.02 -0.92 16.98
N CYS A 29 -8.90 -1.65 17.09
CA CYS A 29 -8.33 -2.34 15.93
C CYS A 29 -9.30 -3.38 15.36
N MET A 30 -9.92 -4.21 16.20
CA MET A 30 -10.89 -5.21 15.74
C MET A 30 -12.11 -4.57 15.07
N GLN A 31 -12.65 -3.50 15.68
CA GLN A 31 -13.75 -2.74 15.09
C GLN A 31 -13.37 -2.12 13.76
N TRP A 32 -12.16 -1.58 13.65
CA TRP A 32 -11.65 -1.07 12.37
C TRP A 32 -11.62 -2.16 11.30
N ILE A 33 -11.12 -3.37 11.62
CA ILE A 33 -11.13 -4.51 10.69
C ILE A 33 -12.56 -4.86 10.27
N ASP A 34 -13.49 -4.96 11.23
CA ASP A 34 -14.89 -5.31 10.98
C ASP A 34 -15.61 -4.26 10.10
N ASN A 35 -15.22 -2.99 10.22
CA ASN A 35 -15.78 -1.90 9.42
C ASN A 35 -15.16 -1.82 8.02
N VAL A 36 -13.86 -2.10 7.87
CA VAL A 36 -13.16 -2.03 6.57
C VAL A 36 -13.48 -3.24 5.69
N ALA A 37 -13.46 -4.45 6.25
CA ALA A 37 -13.62 -5.70 5.50
C ALA A 37 -14.84 -5.71 4.54
N PRO A 38 -16.07 -5.33 4.94
CA PRO A 38 -17.21 -5.34 4.03
C PRO A 38 -17.08 -4.32 2.89
N LEU A 39 -16.33 -3.23 3.09
CA LEU A 39 -16.14 -2.18 2.08
C LEU A 39 -15.24 -2.65 0.94
N LEU A 40 -14.33 -3.60 1.20
CA LEU A 40 -13.38 -4.15 0.22
C LEU A 40 -13.97 -5.27 -0.65
N ARG A 41 -15.15 -5.81 -0.32
CA ARG A 41 -15.77 -6.97 -1.03
C ARG A 41 -16.07 -6.75 -2.52
N TYR A 42 -15.96 -5.52 -3.02
CA TYR A 42 -16.11 -5.26 -4.45
C TYR A 42 -14.94 -5.80 -5.28
N ASP A 43 -13.77 -5.94 -4.65
CA ASP A 43 -12.59 -6.53 -5.23
C ASP A 43 -12.17 -7.72 -4.37
N ARG A 44 -12.16 -8.90 -4.99
CA ARG A 44 -11.87 -10.14 -4.27
C ARG A 44 -10.43 -10.17 -3.77
N ASN A 45 -9.47 -9.65 -4.53
CA ASN A 45 -8.06 -9.64 -4.17
C ASN A 45 -7.80 -8.76 -2.95
N HIS A 46 -8.36 -7.56 -2.92
CA HIS A 46 -8.32 -6.67 -1.76
C HIS A 46 -8.94 -7.32 -0.54
N TYR A 47 -10.12 -7.91 -0.68
CA TYR A 47 -10.80 -8.56 0.43
C TYR A 47 -9.99 -9.74 0.99
N ASP A 48 -9.57 -10.66 0.12
CA ASP A 48 -8.86 -11.88 0.51
C ASP A 48 -7.47 -11.55 1.09
N ASN A 49 -6.74 -10.61 0.50
CA ASN A 49 -5.45 -10.15 1.05
C ASN A 49 -5.64 -9.47 2.41
N PHE A 50 -6.63 -8.58 2.54
CA PHE A 50 -6.92 -7.90 3.80
C PHE A 50 -7.27 -8.90 4.91
N MET A 51 -8.15 -9.86 4.61
CA MET A 51 -8.54 -10.92 5.55
C MET A 51 -7.37 -11.87 5.87
N GLY A 52 -6.48 -12.10 4.91
CA GLY A 52 -5.24 -12.87 5.08
C GLY A 52 -4.30 -12.27 6.13
N HIS A 53 -4.27 -10.95 6.28
CA HIS A 53 -3.55 -10.28 7.37
C HIS A 53 -4.40 -10.17 8.65
N ALA A 54 -5.70 -9.86 8.51
CA ALA A 54 -6.61 -9.67 9.64
C ALA A 54 -6.67 -10.87 10.58
N LYS A 55 -6.59 -12.11 10.04
CA LYS A 55 -6.60 -13.33 10.85
C LYS A 55 -5.44 -13.40 11.85
N TYR A 56 -4.28 -12.83 11.51
CA TYR A 56 -3.12 -12.79 12.41
C TYR A 56 -3.26 -11.68 13.44
N VAL A 57 -3.71 -10.49 13.02
CA VAL A 57 -3.95 -9.34 13.92
C VAL A 57 -4.98 -9.67 15.01
N ARG A 58 -5.96 -10.54 14.69
CA ARG A 58 -6.95 -11.05 15.65
C ARG A 58 -6.37 -12.02 16.71
N VAL A 59 -5.17 -12.55 16.49
CA VAL A 59 -4.48 -13.39 17.48
C VAL A 59 -3.80 -12.47 18.49
N THR A 60 -4.31 -12.43 19.72
CA THR A 60 -3.96 -11.43 20.74
C THR A 60 -2.54 -11.51 21.32
N ASN A 61 -1.71 -12.46 20.85
CA ASN A 61 -0.40 -12.75 21.44
C ASN A 61 0.78 -12.47 20.49
N LEU A 62 0.59 -11.63 19.47
CA LEU A 62 1.69 -11.23 18.59
C LEU A 62 2.60 -10.20 19.27
N SER A 63 3.91 -10.29 18.98
CA SER A 63 4.83 -9.19 19.30
C SER A 63 4.43 -7.92 18.53
N ALA A 64 4.83 -6.76 19.03
CA ALA A 64 4.56 -5.49 18.37
C ALA A 64 5.05 -5.47 16.92
N ASP A 65 6.26 -5.99 16.65
CA ASP A 65 6.81 -6.05 15.29
C ASP A 65 5.99 -6.94 14.36
N LEU A 66 5.57 -8.11 14.84
CA LEU A 66 4.78 -9.04 14.04
C LEU A 66 3.35 -8.51 13.80
N LEU A 67 2.76 -7.87 14.82
CA LEU A 67 1.49 -7.17 14.68
C LEU A 67 1.59 -6.08 13.59
N MET A 68 2.65 -5.27 13.62
CA MET A 68 2.90 -4.23 12.62
C MET A 68 3.18 -4.79 11.22
N ALA A 69 3.83 -5.95 11.12
CA ALA A 69 4.06 -6.64 9.86
C ALA A 69 2.75 -7.06 9.16
N HIS A 70 1.66 -7.26 9.91
CA HIS A 70 0.33 -7.51 9.35
C HIS A 70 -0.53 -6.25 9.20
N LEU A 71 -0.46 -5.31 10.15
CA LEU A 71 -1.21 -4.06 10.07
C LEU A 71 -0.77 -3.16 8.90
N ASN A 72 0.53 -3.09 8.62
CA ASN A 72 1.05 -2.22 7.55
C ASN A 72 0.50 -2.59 6.16
N PRO A 73 0.51 -3.88 5.74
CA PRO A 73 -0.17 -4.30 4.52
C PRO A 73 -1.67 -3.96 4.50
N MET A 74 -2.39 -4.17 5.61
CA MET A 74 -3.82 -3.86 5.69
C MET A 74 -4.11 -2.38 5.44
N ILE A 75 -3.29 -1.48 6.01
CA ILE A 75 -3.38 -0.03 5.75
C ILE A 75 -3.07 0.27 4.29
N GLY A 76 -2.06 -0.39 3.71
CA GLY A 76 -1.70 -0.28 2.30
C GLY A 76 -2.87 -0.64 1.37
N ILE A 77 -3.55 -1.76 1.64
CA ILE A 77 -4.72 -2.21 0.87
C ILE A 77 -5.85 -1.18 0.92
N VAL A 78 -6.13 -0.60 2.10
CA VAL A 78 -7.16 0.45 2.20
C VAL A 78 -6.79 1.68 1.37
N ASN A 79 -5.53 2.11 1.41
CA ASN A 79 -5.07 3.26 0.62
C ASN A 79 -5.11 2.98 -0.88
N GLN A 80 -4.74 1.76 -1.29
CA GLN A 80 -4.83 1.32 -2.68
C GLN A 80 -6.28 1.27 -3.16
N ALA A 81 -7.18 0.67 -2.37
CA ALA A 81 -8.61 0.61 -2.67
C ALA A 81 -9.22 2.00 -2.83
N ILE A 82 -8.86 2.97 -1.97
CA ILE A 82 -9.28 4.37 -2.13
C ILE A 82 -8.76 4.93 -3.45
N GLY A 83 -7.46 4.76 -3.75
CA GLY A 83 -6.86 5.31 -4.96
C GLY A 83 -7.44 4.72 -6.25
N GLU A 84 -7.65 3.41 -6.30
CA GLU A 84 -8.27 2.76 -7.46
C GLU A 84 -9.73 3.20 -7.65
N LEU A 85 -10.49 3.22 -6.55
CA LEU A 85 -11.85 3.74 -6.55
C LEU A 85 -11.92 5.24 -6.79
N GLU A 86 -10.86 6.03 -6.67
CA GLU A 86 -10.90 7.45 -7.06
C GLU A 86 -10.58 7.64 -8.54
N ASN A 87 -9.67 6.84 -9.08
CA ASN A 87 -9.12 7.01 -10.43
C ASN A 87 -9.82 6.15 -11.51
N ASP A 88 -10.97 5.55 -11.21
CA ASP A 88 -11.69 4.63 -12.11
C ASP A 88 -10.79 3.50 -12.64
N PHE A 89 -9.86 3.03 -11.80
CA PHE A 89 -9.15 1.79 -12.09
C PHE A 89 -10.14 0.65 -11.85
N GLU A 90 -10.69 0.10 -12.93
CA GLU A 90 -11.40 -1.16 -12.84
C GLU A 90 -10.38 -2.25 -12.47
N PRO A 91 -10.66 -3.09 -11.47
CA PRO A 91 -9.76 -4.17 -11.12
C PRO A 91 -9.65 -5.12 -12.31
N GLU A 92 -8.43 -5.38 -12.77
CA GLU A 92 -8.17 -6.42 -13.77
C GLU A 92 -8.63 -7.76 -13.21
N HIS A 93 -9.79 -8.23 -13.66
CA HIS A 93 -10.33 -9.54 -13.33
C HIS A 93 -9.41 -10.62 -13.90
N ASP A 94 -8.72 -11.32 -12.99
CA ASP A 94 -8.16 -12.67 -13.10
C ASP A 94 -7.48 -13.05 -14.42
N VAL A 95 -6.21 -12.64 -14.58
CA VAL A 95 -5.26 -13.49 -15.31
C VAL A 95 -4.77 -14.56 -14.34
N GLU A 96 -5.27 -15.78 -14.53
CA GLU A 96 -4.92 -17.00 -13.81
C GLU A 96 -3.39 -17.20 -13.82
N THR A 97 -2.71 -16.66 -12.81
CA THR A 97 -1.27 -16.83 -12.64
C THR A 97 -1.04 -18.10 -11.85
N LYS A 98 -0.57 -19.14 -12.53
CA LYS A 98 -0.07 -20.38 -11.90
C LYS A 98 0.91 -20.02 -10.79
N VAL A 99 0.48 -20.22 -9.55
CA VAL A 99 1.33 -20.06 -8.36
C VAL A 99 2.38 -21.17 -8.37
N VAL A 100 3.61 -20.82 -8.75
CA VAL A 100 4.78 -21.66 -8.45
C VAL A 100 5.17 -21.34 -7.01
N VAL A 101 4.80 -22.22 -6.09
CA VAL A 101 5.26 -22.16 -4.70
C VAL A 101 6.74 -22.55 -4.66
N THR A 102 7.63 -21.57 -4.54
CA THR A 102 8.99 -21.80 -4.06
C THR A 102 9.10 -21.26 -2.64
N SER A 103 9.23 -22.16 -1.67
CA SER A 103 9.68 -21.81 -0.33
C SER A 103 11.10 -21.25 -0.41
N ASN A 104 11.30 -20.00 0.02
CA ASN A 104 12.39 -19.58 0.91
C ASN A 104 12.34 -18.06 1.11
N ASP A 105 12.46 -17.69 2.39
CA ASP A 105 13.06 -16.49 2.98
C ASP A 105 13.17 -15.20 2.14
N HIS A 106 12.67 -14.12 2.75
CA HIS A 106 13.03 -12.72 2.48
C HIS A 106 12.99 -12.31 1.00
N GLN A 107 11.79 -12.14 0.45
CA GLN A 107 11.62 -11.36 -0.78
C GLN A 107 10.73 -10.16 -0.51
N TRP A 108 11.39 -9.02 -0.31
CA TRP A 108 10.79 -7.72 -0.58
C TRP A 108 10.27 -7.76 -2.02
N TYR A 109 8.97 -7.46 -2.18
CA TYR A 109 8.27 -7.42 -3.46
C TYR A 109 9.14 -6.81 -4.58
N GLN A 110 9.58 -7.65 -5.52
CA GLN A 110 9.91 -7.20 -6.87
C GLN A 110 8.58 -6.97 -7.59
N LYS A 111 8.22 -5.69 -7.80
CA LYS A 111 7.10 -5.32 -8.68
C LYS A 111 7.41 -5.71 -10.12
N PRO A 112 6.43 -6.23 -10.89
CA PRO A 112 6.59 -6.39 -12.33
C PRO A 112 6.72 -5.00 -12.98
N THR A 113 7.72 -4.88 -13.84
CA THR A 113 8.21 -3.64 -14.47
C THR A 113 7.20 -3.02 -15.43
N GLY A 114 6.86 -1.74 -15.21
CA GLY A 114 6.07 -0.91 -16.11
C GLY A 114 6.52 0.57 -16.09
N LEU A 115 7.56 0.89 -16.84
CA LEU A 115 7.77 2.10 -17.64
C LEU A 115 7.58 3.55 -17.11
N ILE A 116 7.37 3.83 -15.82
CA ILE A 116 7.17 5.24 -15.35
C ILE A 116 8.32 5.78 -14.48
N ALA A 117 9.21 4.92 -13.95
CA ALA A 117 10.23 5.36 -12.98
C ALA A 117 11.54 5.90 -13.57
N ILE A 118 11.79 5.76 -14.88
CA ILE A 118 13.08 6.13 -15.49
C ILE A 118 13.19 7.65 -15.73
N GLY A 119 12.07 8.35 -15.94
CA GLY A 119 12.08 9.78 -16.27
C GLY A 119 12.61 10.68 -15.15
N VAL A 120 12.24 10.41 -13.89
CA VAL A 120 12.58 11.30 -12.77
C VAL A 120 14.04 11.18 -12.35
N ILE A 121 14.62 9.98 -12.41
CA ILE A 121 16.01 9.75 -11.99
C ILE A 121 17.00 10.38 -12.99
N ILE A 122 16.69 10.35 -14.30
CA ILE A 122 17.55 10.98 -15.33
C ILE A 122 17.53 12.51 -15.18
N VAL A 123 16.39 13.12 -14.88
CA VAL A 123 16.29 14.58 -14.73
C VAL A 123 17.06 15.08 -13.51
N VAL A 124 17.00 14.35 -12.38
CA VAL A 124 17.72 14.75 -11.15
C VAL A 124 19.23 14.58 -11.31
N LEU A 125 19.70 13.49 -11.92
CA LEU A 125 21.14 13.29 -12.17
C LEU A 125 21.68 14.26 -13.22
N GLY A 126 20.90 14.58 -14.26
CA GLY A 126 21.26 15.59 -15.27
C GLY A 126 21.36 17.01 -14.69
N ALA A 127 20.43 17.41 -13.82
CA ALA A 127 20.46 18.72 -13.17
C ALA A 127 21.67 18.86 -12.21
N CYS A 128 22.02 17.79 -11.48
CA CYS A 128 23.23 17.79 -10.65
C CYS A 128 24.52 17.85 -11.49
N ALA A 129 24.58 17.18 -12.64
CA ALA A 129 25.75 17.22 -13.52
C ALA A 129 25.95 18.62 -14.13
N ILE A 130 24.88 19.28 -14.58
CA ILE A 130 24.95 20.65 -15.14
C ILE A 130 25.34 21.66 -14.07
N TRP A 131 24.80 21.54 -12.85
CA TRP A 131 25.15 22.44 -11.76
C TRP A 131 26.62 22.29 -11.32
N ILE A 132 27.14 21.06 -11.25
CA ILE A 132 28.55 20.80 -10.92
C ILE A 132 29.48 21.31 -12.03
N LEU A 133 29.14 21.10 -13.30
CA LEU A 133 29.90 21.64 -14.43
C LEU A 133 29.95 23.17 -14.39
N ASN A 134 28.83 23.84 -14.11
CA ASN A 134 28.76 25.31 -14.07
C ASN A 134 29.41 25.94 -12.82
N HIS A 135 29.57 25.18 -11.74
CA HIS A 135 30.17 25.68 -10.49
C HIS A 135 31.69 25.43 -10.41
N TYR A 136 32.19 24.37 -11.06
CA TYR A 136 33.61 24.01 -11.04
C TYR A 136 34.38 24.39 -12.30
N PHE A 137 33.70 24.49 -13.45
CA PHE A 137 34.29 25.02 -14.68
C PHE A 137 33.52 26.29 -15.04
N ASP A 138 34.16 27.45 -14.82
CA ASP A 138 33.72 28.73 -15.34
C ASP A 138 33.76 28.69 -16.88
N ILE A 139 32.71 28.13 -17.50
CA ILE A 139 32.50 28.18 -18.94
C ILE A 139 31.46 29.26 -19.16
N GLY A 140 31.94 30.49 -19.30
CA GLY A 140 31.15 31.61 -19.76
C GLY A 140 30.41 31.24 -21.05
N LEU A 141 29.10 31.42 -21.00
CA LEU A 141 28.20 31.45 -22.16
C LEU A 141 27.85 32.91 -22.43
#